data_AF-A0A661X8F2-F1
#
_entry.id   AF-A0A661X8F2-F1
#
_cell.length_a   1.000
_cell.length_b   1.000
_cell.length_c   1.000
_cell.angle_alpha   90.00
_cell.angle_beta   90.00
_cell.angle_gamma   90.00
#
_symmetry.space_group_name_H-M   'P 1'
#
loop_
_entity.id
_entity.type
_entity.pdbx_description
1 polymer ?
#
loop_
_entity_poly.entity_id
_entity_poly.type
_entity_poly.pdbx_seq_one_letter_code
_entity_poly.pdbx_strand_id
1 'polypeptide(L)'
;MRQFAPQVAVGAVIFKDDKVLLVRRKNPPAQGEWAIPGGKVKWGETLRQALKREIMEETNLDIEPVRLLKVVEVLPDEIQST
;
A
#
# COMPACT_ATOMS: atom_id res chain seq x y z
N MET A 1 3.80 23.21 -9.98
CA MET A 1 5.13 22.64 -9.66
C MET A 1 4.92 21.22 -9.15
N ARG A 2 5.41 20.19 -9.87
CA ARG A 2 5.41 18.81 -9.32
C ARG A 2 6.51 18.74 -8.29
N GLN A 3 6.14 18.57 -7.02
CA GLN A 3 7.11 18.33 -5.96
C GLN A 3 7.51 16.86 -6.04
N PHE A 4 8.77 16.58 -6.39
CA PHE A 4 9.35 15.24 -6.32
C PHE A 4 9.71 14.97 -4.85
N ALA A 5 8.71 14.59 -4.07
CA ALA A 5 8.88 14.15 -2.69
C ALA A 5 8.58 12.65 -2.58
N PRO A 6 9.25 11.92 -1.68
CA PRO A 6 8.88 10.54 -1.37
C PRO A 6 7.38 10.43 -1.09
N GLN A 7 6.73 9.45 -1.72
CA GLN A 7 5.34 9.12 -1.44
C GLN A 7 5.29 7.97 -0.45
N VAL A 8 4.59 8.16 0.66
CA VAL A 8 4.38 7.11 1.65
C VAL A 8 3.16 6.28 1.25
N ALA A 9 3.33 4.96 1.29
CA ALA A 9 2.26 3.99 1.05
C ALA A 9 2.29 2.90 2.11
N VAL A 10 1.16 2.24 2.30
CA VAL A 10 0.96 1.14 3.23
C VAL A 10 0.35 -0.05 2.50
N GLY A 11 0.68 -1.26 2.94
CA GLY A 11 0.06 -2.50 2.44
C GLY A 11 -0.11 -3.51 3.56
N ALA A 12 -1.13 -4.35 3.46
CA ALA A 12 -1.40 -5.39 4.46
C ALA A 12 -1.17 -6.78 3.88
N VAL A 13 -0.40 -7.60 4.60
CA VAL A 13 -0.40 -9.06 4.39
C VAL A 13 -1.43 -9.65 5.34
N ILE A 14 -2.58 -10.04 4.80
CA ILE A 14 -3.72 -10.53 5.59
C ILE A 14 -3.83 -12.04 5.38
N PHE A 15 -3.70 -12.79 6.48
CA PHE A 15 -3.81 -14.24 6.48
C PHE A 15 -5.17 -14.68 7.01
N LYS A 16 -5.72 -15.74 6.40
CA LYS A 16 -6.83 -16.53 6.94
C LYS A 16 -6.51 -17.99 6.67
N ASP A 17 -6.29 -18.75 7.73
CA ASP A 17 -5.81 -20.13 7.66
C ASP A 17 -4.50 -20.23 6.85
N ASP A 18 -4.48 -21.05 5.79
CA ASP A 18 -3.36 -21.26 4.88
C ASP A 18 -3.35 -20.30 3.68
N LYS A 19 -4.21 -19.28 3.67
CA LYS A 19 -4.40 -18.35 2.55
C LYS A 19 -3.96 -16.94 2.89
N VAL A 20 -3.51 -16.23 1.85
CA VAL A 20 -3.22 -14.79 1.89
C VAL A 20 -4.16 -14.05 0.95
N LEU A 21 -4.67 -12.90 1.39
CA LEU A 21 -5.49 -12.03 0.54
C LEU A 21 -4.59 -11.26 -0.45
N LEU A 22 -4.96 -11.33 -1.72
CA LEU A 22 -4.38 -10.53 -2.79
C LEU A 22 -5.48 -9.80 -3.55
N VAL A 23 -5.13 -8.65 -4.11
CA VAL A 23 -5.98 -7.87 -5.02
C VAL A 23 -5.38 -7.84 -6.40
N ARG A 24 -6.24 -7.70 -7.42
CA ARG A 24 -5.80 -7.52 -8.80
C ARG A 24 -5.83 -6.04 -9.15
N ARG A 25 -4.68 -5.46 -9.49
CA ARG A 25 -4.53 -4.02 -9.69
C ARG A 25 -5.36 -3.54 -10.88
N LYS A 26 -6.21 -2.53 -10.67
CA LYS A 26 -7.07 -1.97 -11.73
C LYS A 26 -6.36 -0.96 -12.62
N ASN A 27 -5.37 -0.24 -12.09
CA ASN A 27 -4.73 0.91 -12.75
C ASN A 27 -3.21 0.70 -12.91
N PRO A 28 -2.59 1.31 -13.94
CA PRO A 28 -1.13 1.38 -14.05
C PRO A 28 -0.49 2.15 -12.87
N PRO A 29 0.78 1.85 -12.52
CA PRO A 29 1.61 0.77 -13.05
C PRO A 29 1.16 -0.61 -12.53
N ALA A 30 1.61 -1.68 -13.22
CA ALA A 30 1.31 -3.08 -12.90
C ALA A 30 -0.19 -3.43 -12.95
N GLN A 31 -0.93 -2.86 -13.91
CA GLN A 31 -2.33 -3.19 -14.13
C GLN A 31 -2.49 -4.69 -14.44
N GLY A 32 -3.46 -5.33 -13.79
CA GLY A 32 -3.77 -6.75 -14.00
C GLY A 32 -2.90 -7.71 -13.19
N GLU A 33 -1.85 -7.24 -12.55
CA GLU A 33 -0.99 -8.03 -11.65
C GLU A 33 -1.62 -8.19 -10.26
N TRP A 34 -1.23 -9.27 -9.59
CA TRP A 34 -1.60 -9.53 -8.20
C TRP A 34 -0.68 -8.74 -7.25
N ALA A 35 -1.27 -8.12 -6.24
CA ALA A 35 -0.56 -7.38 -5.21
C ALA A 35 -1.21 -7.59 -3.84
N ILE A 36 -0.48 -7.25 -2.78
CA ILE A 36 -1.09 -7.04 -1.47
C ILE A 36 -2.00 -5.81 -1.53
N PRO A 37 -3.16 -5.83 -0.84
CA PRO A 37 -4.04 -4.66 -0.79
C PRO A 37 -3.39 -3.52 0.00
N GLY A 38 -3.71 -2.29 -0.40
CA GLY A 38 -3.16 -1.09 0.20
C GLY A 38 -3.03 0.08 -0.76
N GLY A 39 -2.50 1.19 -0.26
CA GLY A 39 -2.45 2.41 -1.04
C GLY A 39 -1.70 3.54 -0.35
N LYS A 40 -1.96 4.75 -0.83
CA LYS A 40 -1.22 5.95 -0.44
C LYS A 40 -1.70 6.46 0.90
N VAL A 41 -0.76 6.94 1.70
CA VAL A 41 -1.08 7.69 2.91
C VAL A 41 -1.52 9.10 2.53
N LYS A 42 -2.73 9.48 2.94
CA LYS A 42 -3.29 10.83 2.77
C LYS A 42 -2.70 11.77 3.84
N TRP A 43 -2.78 13.07 3.59
CA TRP A 43 -2.39 14.05 4.60
C TRP A 43 -3.31 13.98 5.83
N GLY A 44 -2.71 14.02 7.02
CA GLY A 44 -3.44 14.06 8.30
C GLY A 44 -3.86 12.71 8.87
N GLU A 45 -3.54 11.59 8.21
CA GLU A 45 -3.76 10.25 8.77
C GLU A 45 -2.45 9.59 9.24
N THR A 46 -2.55 8.76 10.27
CA THR A 46 -1.48 7.85 10.68
C THR A 46 -1.37 6.66 9.71
N LEU A 47 -0.24 5.96 9.69
CA LEU A 47 -0.07 4.74 8.88
C LEU A 47 -1.13 3.68 9.18
N ARG A 48 -1.56 3.55 10.44
CA ARG A 48 -2.62 2.62 10.85
C ARG A 48 -3.98 3.03 10.29
N GLN A 49 -4.31 4.33 10.35
CA GLN A 49 -5.56 4.84 9.79
C GLN A 49 -5.60 4.67 8.27
N ALA A 50 -4.50 5.03 7.59
CA ALA A 50 -4.35 4.81 6.15
C ALA A 50 -4.56 3.34 5.78
N LEU A 51 -3.92 2.42 6.51
CA LEU A 51 -4.00 1.00 6.21
C LEU A 51 -5.42 0.48 6.39
N LYS A 52 -6.08 0.78 7.51
CA LYS A 52 -7.47 0.37 7.74
C LYS A 52 -8.42 0.90 6.66
N ARG A 53 -8.26 2.18 6.28
CA ARG A 53 -9.05 2.83 5.25
C ARG A 53 -8.87 2.17 3.88
N GLU A 54 -7.64 2.00 3.43
CA GLU A 54 -7.34 1.37 2.12
C GLU A 54 -7.87 -0.07 2.05
N ILE A 55 -7.68 -0.87 3.11
CA ILE A 55 -8.19 -2.26 3.13
C ILE A 55 -9.72 -2.28 3.09
N MET A 56 -10.39 -1.40 3.84
CA MET A 56 -11.85 -1.27 3.77
C MET A 56 -12.31 -0.87 2.36
N GLU A 57 -11.71 0.17 1.75
CA GLU A 57 -12.08 0.67 0.41
C GLU A 57 -11.89 -0.40 -0.69
N GLU A 58 -10.81 -1.18 -0.64
CA GLU A 58 -10.49 -2.17 -1.69
C GLU A 58 -11.17 -3.52 -1.51
N THR A 59 -11.44 -3.92 -0.26
CA THR A 59 -11.79 -5.32 0.07
C THR A 59 -13.07 -5.47 0.89
N ASN A 60 -13.63 -4.37 1.40
CA ASN A 60 -14.74 -4.35 2.38
C ASN A 60 -14.44 -5.12 3.68
N LEU A 61 -13.16 -5.23 4.06
CA LEU A 61 -12.75 -5.87 5.31
C LEU A 61 -12.40 -4.83 6.36
N ASP A 62 -12.89 -5.04 7.59
CA ASP A 62 -12.37 -4.37 8.78
C ASP A 62 -11.22 -5.19 9.37
N ILE A 63 -10.10 -4.53 9.67
CA ILE A 63 -8.87 -5.18 10.12
C ILE A 63 -8.24 -4.44 11.29
N GLU A 64 -7.50 -5.19 12.13
CA GLU A 64 -6.61 -4.63 13.13
C GLU A 64 -5.15 -4.97 12.80
N PRO A 65 -4.30 -3.97 12.48
CA PRO A 65 -2.89 -4.21 12.21
C PRO A 65 -2.14 -4.71 13.46
N VAL A 66 -1.67 -5.96 13.43
CA VAL A 66 -1.03 -6.61 14.58
C VAL A 66 0.45 -6.28 14.74
N ARG A 67 1.20 -6.14 13.65
CA ARG A 67 2.64 -5.84 13.68
C ARG A 67 3.12 -5.19 12.38
N LEU A 68 4.20 -4.42 12.46
CA LEU A 68 4.95 -3.99 11.28
C LEU A 68 5.76 -5.17 10.74
N LEU A 69 5.63 -5.45 9.44
CA LEU A 69 6.41 -6.50 8.79
C LEU A 69 7.75 -5.97 8.28
N LYS A 70 7.71 -4.91 7.46
CA LYS A 70 8.89 -4.33 6.83
C LYS A 70 8.59 -2.90 6.34
N VAL A 71 9.63 -2.06 6.32
CA VAL A 71 9.66 -0.82 5.54
C VAL A 71 10.47 -1.09 4.28
N VAL A 72 9.92 -0.74 3.12
CA VAL A 72 10.55 -0.95 1.82
C VAL A 72 10.72 0.39 1.13
N GLU A 73 11.90 0.63 0.58
CA GLU A 73 12.20 1.76 -0.27
C GLU A 73 12.08 1.30 -1.73
N VAL A 74 11.28 2.02 -2.51
CA VAL A 74 11.16 1.80 -3.95
C VAL A 74 11.73 3.03 -4.63
N LEU A 75 12.92 2.86 -5.20
CA LEU A 75 13.64 3.92 -5.90
C LEU A 75 13.35 3.85 -7.40
N PRO A 76 13.32 4.99 -8.11
CA PRO A 76 13.28 4.99 -9.57
C PRO A 76 14.58 4.38 -10.14
N ASP A 77 14.49 3.76 -11.33
CA ASP A 77 15.65 3.18 -12.02
C ASP A 77 16.72 4.23 -12.35
N GLU A 78 16.31 5.48 -12.58
CA GLU A 78 17.19 6.63 -12.76
C GLU A 78 17.02 7.62 -11.61
N ILE A 79 18.12 7.87 -10.89
CA ILE A 79 18.18 8.95 -9.91
C ILE A 79 18.30 10.25 -10.70
N GLN A 80 17.27 11.11 -10.66
CA GLN A 80 17.40 12.47 -11.16
C GLN A 80 18.42 13.20 -10.28
N SER A 81 19.64 13.36 -10.79
CA SER A 81 20.66 14.24 -10.22
C SER A 81 20.17 15.68 -10.31
N THR A 82 20.10 16.34 -9.15
CA THR A 82 19.70 17.74 -8.94
C THR A 82 20.43 18.71 -9.86
#